data_AF-A0A7Y2IY08-F1
#
_entry.id   AF-A0A7Y2IY08-F1
#
_cell.length_a   1.000
_cell.length_b   1.000
_cell.length_c   1.000
_cell.angle_alpha   90.00
_cell.angle_beta   90.00
_cell.angle_gamma   90.00
#
_symmetry.space_group_name_H-M   'P 1'
#
loop_
_entity.id
_entity.type
_entity.pdbx_description
1 polymer ?
#
loop_
_entity_poly.entity_id
_entity_poly.type
_entity_poly.pdbx_seq_one_letter_code
_entity_poly.pdbx_strand_id
1 'polypeptide(L)' 'MTDEGTRWPVWKLSLLLYPFAAGAVAINLFMLCLMGQVFGLPALSPINSIIGGVVLGVPAAWASGIWARSMMDKADS' A
#
# COMPACT_ATOMS: atom_id res chain seq x y z
N MET A 1 10.41 0.19 -35.15
CA MET A 1 10.07 -0.76 -34.06
C MET A 1 9.24 0.01 -33.06
N THR A 2 7.95 -0.27 -32.94
CA THR A 2 7.11 0.42 -31.96
C THR A 2 7.39 -0.20 -30.58
N ASP A 3 7.71 0.63 -29.60
CA ASP A 3 8.03 0.26 -28.21
C ASP A 3 6.74 -0.10 -27.42
N GLU A 4 5.85 -0.84 -28.07
CA GLU A 4 4.50 -1.14 -27.56
C GLU A 4 4.50 -2.27 -26.51
N GLY A 5 5.68 -2.84 -26.23
CA GLY A 5 5.83 -4.08 -25.45
C GLY A 5 6.09 -3.93 -23.95
N THR A 6 6.35 -2.73 -23.40
CA THR A 6 6.96 -2.64 -22.04
C THR A 6 6.28 -1.65 -21.08
N ARG A 7 5.09 -1.12 -21.38
CA ARG A 7 4.36 -0.29 -20.40
C ARG A 7 3.68 -1.15 -19.34
N TRP A 8 4.26 -1.24 -18.14
CA TRP A 8 3.64 -1.92 -16.98
C TRP A 8 2.32 -1.25 -16.56
N PRO A 9 1.17 -1.94 -16.62
CA PRO A 9 -0.10 -1.34 -16.22
C PRO A 9 -0.19 -1.17 -14.69
N VAL A 10 -0.93 -0.16 -14.24
CA VAL A 10 -1.09 0.18 -12.81
C VAL A 10 -1.52 -1.02 -11.98
N TRP A 11 -2.50 -1.82 -12.46
CA TRP A 11 -2.98 -2.99 -11.72
C TRP A 11 -1.88 -4.03 -11.45
N LYS A 12 -0.93 -4.20 -12.38
CA LYS A 12 0.19 -5.15 -12.23
C LYS A 12 1.22 -4.62 -11.23
N LEU A 13 1.49 -3.32 -11.25
CA LEU A 13 2.33 -2.65 -10.24
C LEU A 13 1.68 -2.71 -8.86
N SER A 14 0.38 -2.44 -8.76
CA SER A 14 -0.37 -2.53 -7.51
C SER A 14 -0.38 -3.94 -6.94
N LEU A 15 -0.60 -4.96 -7.78
CA LEU A 15 -0.54 -6.36 -7.34
C LEU A 15 0.86 -6.73 -6.83
N LEU A 16 1.92 -6.29 -7.52
CA LEU A 16 3.30 -6.51 -7.09
C LEU A 16 3.61 -5.82 -5.76
N LEU A 17 3.09 -4.60 -5.55
CA LEU A 17 3.34 -3.80 -4.35
C LEU A 17 2.38 -4.14 -3.19
N TYR A 18 1.30 -4.87 -3.44
CA TYR A 18 0.28 -5.21 -2.46
C TYR A 18 0.80 -5.82 -1.15
N PRO A 19 1.68 -6.84 -1.13
CA PRO A 19 2.17 -7.40 0.15
C PRO A 19 2.92 -6.37 1.00
N PHE A 20 3.67 -5.45 0.36
CA PHE A 20 4.36 -4.37 1.04
C PHE A 20 3.38 -3.32 1.56
N ALA A 21 2.41 -2.92 0.73
CA ALA A 21 1.39 -1.96 1.12
C ALA A 21 0.53 -2.49 2.28
N ALA A 22 0.06 -3.73 2.20
CA ALA A 22 -0.73 -4.36 3.25
C ALA A 22 0.06 -4.49 4.56
N GLY A 23 1.34 -4.89 4.49
CA GLY A 23 2.22 -4.94 5.66
C GLY A 23 2.46 -3.57 6.29
N ALA A 24 2.75 -2.55 5.48
CA ALA A 24 2.92 -1.18 5.95
C ALA A 24 1.66 -0.65 6.63
N VAL A 25 0.48 -0.88 6.03
CA VAL A 25 -0.79 -0.46 6.61
C VAL A 25 -1.07 -1.21 7.92
N ALA A 26 -0.82 -2.52 7.99
CA ALA A 26 -1.01 -3.31 9.21
C ALA A 26 -0.16 -2.77 10.38
N ILE A 27 1.14 -2.54 10.14
CA ILE A 27 2.06 -2.01 11.15
C ILE A 27 1.65 -0.60 11.56
N ASN A 28 1.35 0.27 10.59
CA ASN A 28 0.96 1.64 10.87
C ASN A 28 -0.36 1.72 11.64
N LEU A 29 -1.34 0.85 11.33
CA LEU A 29 -2.61 0.79 12.03
C LEU A 29 -2.42 0.33 13.48
N PHE A 30 -1.59 -0.69 13.70
CA PHE A 30 -1.23 -1.15 15.04
C PHE A 30 -0.58 -0.04 15.87
N MET A 31 0.46 0.59 15.31
CA MET A 31 1.19 1.68 15.97
C MET A 31 0.30 2.90 16.22
N LEU A 32 -0.56 3.26 15.27
CA LEU A 32 -1.52 4.36 15.41
C LEU A 32 -2.47 4.10 16.58
N CYS A 33 -2.97 2.88 16.74
CA CYS A 33 -3.83 2.53 17.88
C CYS A 33 -3.07 2.55 19.21
N LEU A 34 -1.81 2.12 19.25
CA LEU A 34 -0.96 2.25 20.45
C LEU A 34 -0.75 3.72 20.85
N MET A 35 -0.41 4.58 19.88
CA MET A 35 -0.29 6.03 20.13
C MET A 35 -1.63 6.64 20.56
N GLY A 36 -2.72 6.17 19.97
CA GLY A 36 -4.10 6.56 20.28
C GLY A 36 -4.51 6.28 21.73
N GLN A 37 -3.81 5.38 22.44
CA GLN A 37 -4.10 5.10 23.86
C GLN A 37 -3.96 6.34 24.75
N VAL A 38 -3.12 7.31 24.37
CA VAL A 38 -3.02 8.61 25.07
C VAL A 38 -4.35 9.37 25.07
N PHE A 39 -5.18 9.14 24.06
CA PHE A 39 -6.51 9.74 23.92
C PHE A 39 -7.64 8.79 24.40
N GLY A 40 -7.30 7.68 25.05
CA GLY A 40 -8.27 6.69 25.54
C GLY A 40 -8.78 5.71 24.48
N LEU A 41 -8.19 5.66 23.27
CA LEU A 41 -8.54 4.63 22.28
C LEU A 41 -8.10 3.24 22.78
N PRO A 42 -8.85 2.17 22.44
CA PRO A 42 -8.44 0.82 22.76
C PRO A 42 -7.23 0.41 21.89
N ALA A 43 -6.34 -0.41 22.47
CA ALA A 43 -5.27 -1.04 21.70
C ALA A 43 -5.87 -2.03 20.70
N LEU A 44 -5.40 -1.98 19.44
CA LEU A 44 -5.81 -2.92 18.41
C LEU A 44 -4.97 -4.20 18.52
N SER A 45 -5.61 -5.37 18.46
CA SER A 45 -4.86 -6.62 18.48
C SER A 45 -3.98 -6.77 17.22
N PRO A 46 -2.86 -7.51 17.29
CA PRO A 46 -2.02 -7.75 16.11
C PRO A 46 -2.80 -8.40 14.96
N ILE A 47 -3.70 -9.33 15.27
CA ILE A 47 -4.54 -10.01 14.28
C ILE A 47 -5.51 -9.03 13.61
N ASN A 48 -6.18 -8.17 14.38
CA ASN A 48 -7.10 -7.17 13.82
C ASN A 48 -6.35 -6.14 12.96
N SER A 49 -5.10 -5.82 13.33
CA SER A 49 -4.24 -4.93 12.56
C SER A 49 -3.87 -5.56 11.21
N ILE A 50 -3.57 -6.86 11.17
CA ILE A 50 -3.32 -7.59 9.92
C ILE A 50 -4.58 -7.63 9.04
N ILE A 51 -5.75 -7.95 9.60
CA ILE A 51 -7.01 -7.96 8.84
C ILE A 51 -7.29 -6.57 8.26
N GLY A 52 -7.12 -5.52 9.06
CA GLY A 52 -7.22 -4.13 8.61
C GLY A 52 -6.23 -3.82 7.50
N GLY A 53 -4.97 -4.26 7.63
CA GLY A 53 -3.92 -4.11 6.62
C GLY A 53 -4.20 -4.83 5.30
N VAL A 54 -4.83 -6.02 5.34
CA VAL A 54 -5.25 -6.74 4.12
C VAL A 54 -6.32 -5.93 3.38
N VAL A 55 -7.35 -5.44 4.09
CA VAL A 55 -8.45 -4.69 3.46
C VAL A 55 -7.99 -3.31 2.98
N LEU A 56 -7.37 -2.53 3.86
CA LEU A 56 -6.89 -1.17 3.56
C LEU A 56 -5.62 -1.16 2.71
N GLY A 57 -4.93 -2.30 2.62
CA GLY A 57 -3.79 -2.51 1.73
C GLY A 57 -4.17 -2.45 0.26
N VAL A 58 -5.42 -2.76 -0.11
CA VAL A 58 -5.90 -2.69 -1.51
C VAL A 58 -5.87 -1.25 -2.05
N PRO A 59 -6.53 -0.26 -1.42
CA PRO A 59 -6.44 1.12 -1.89
C PRO A 59 -5.03 1.69 -1.74
N ALA A 60 -4.27 1.30 -0.71
CA ALA A 60 -2.87 1.71 -0.58
C ALA A 60 -2.00 1.19 -1.74
N ALA A 61 -2.13 -0.08 -2.11
CA ALA A 61 -1.41 -0.68 -3.23
C ALA A 61 -1.80 -0.07 -4.58
N TRP A 62 -3.07 0.30 -4.75
CA TRP A 62 -3.52 1.04 -5.94
C TRP A 62 -2.82 2.40 -6.05
N ALA A 63 -2.83 3.18 -4.97
CA ALA A 63 -2.12 4.46 -4.91
C ALA A 63 -0.61 4.30 -5.16
N SER A 64 0.03 3.28 -4.58
CA SER A 64 1.44 2.98 -4.83
C SER A 64 1.71 2.58 -6.29
N GLY A 65 0.79 1.85 -6.93
CA GLY A 65 0.90 1.49 -8.35
C GLY A 65 0.81 2.71 -9.28
N ILE A 66 -0.10 3.65 -9.00
CA ILE A 66 -0.19 4.92 -9.72
C ILE A 66 1.10 5.72 -9.54
N TRP A 67 1.58 5.84 -8.31
CA TRP A 67 2.82 6.55 -8.01
C TRP A 67 4.02 5.95 -8.73
N ALA A 68 4.21 4.63 -8.64
CA ALA A 68 5.30 3.93 -9.31
C ALA A 68 5.22 4.11 -10.84
N ARG A 69 4.01 4.02 -11.42
CA ARG A 69 3.79 4.29 -12.84
C ARG A 69 4.22 5.71 -13.23
N SER A 70 3.82 6.71 -12.45
CA SER A 70 4.24 8.10 -12.69
C SER A 70 5.76 8.28 -12.58
N MET A 71 6.44 7.53 -11.73
CA MET A 71 7.90 7.60 -11.61
C MET A 71 8.59 6.99 -12.83
N MET A 72 8.07 5.88 -13.37
CA MET A 72 8.56 5.28 -14.62
C MET A 72 8.36 6.24 -15.80
N ASP A 73 7.16 6.81 -15.93
CA ASP A 73 6.85 7.75 -17.02
C ASP A 73 7.72 9.01 -17.00
N LYS A 74 8.23 9.43 -15.83
CA LYS A 74 9.19 10.53 -15.68
C LYS A 74 10.65 10.14 -15.96
N ALA A 75 10.98 8.86 -15.86
CA ALA A 75 12.33 8.37 -16.12
C ALA A 75 12.55 8.09 -17.62
N ASP A 76 11.48 7.76 -18.34
CA ASP A 76 11.49 7.51 -19.78
C ASP A 76 11.44 8.82 -20.63
N SER A 77 11.25 9.97 -19.98
CA SER A 77 11.18 11.31 -20.61
C SER A 77 12.52 12.06 -20.54
#